data_AF-A0A817TS58-F1
#
_entry.id   AF-A0A817TS58-F1
#
_cell.length_a   1.000
_cell.length_b   1.000
_cell.length_c   1.000
_cell.angle_alpha   90.00
_cell.angle_beta   90.00
_cell.angle_gamma   90.00
#
_symmetry.space_group_name_H-M   'P 1'
#
loop_
_entity.id
_entity.type
_entity.pdbx_description
1 polymer ?
#
loop_
_entity_poly.entity_id
_entity_poly.type
_entity_poly.pdbx_seq_one_letter_code
_entity_poly.pdbx_strand_id
1 'polypeptide(L)'
;MTYITHVPQTADRARTLLEQLSKFKLFPITVATLQMVCHDAQNGFYTSSIHMKQPHITDLKLHYGEEFEIVHEQLLETLQEKDSTGITLLHGPPGTGKTYYLRYLINEIKEKSLIYVPPDLVNEMTKPGFLPFLMQHPNSILIVEDAENIIRDRIQDSILPSQAVANLLNLSDGLLGDVMHQQIICTFNCDVKGIDPALLRDGRLVVEHKFDKLSVENARRLCVELGMSGNGEDIHEPISLAEIYARTSDGLANFANGFGNGHTTMKNKRPLKKRNQKIDPFLGFYS
;
A
#
# COMPACT_ATOMS: atom_id res chain seq x y z
N MET A 1 -2.20 34.74 -15.01
CA MET A 1 -2.62 34.68 -16.43
C MET A 1 -1.37 34.63 -17.28
N THR A 2 -1.10 33.50 -17.92
CA THR A 2 0.03 33.34 -18.83
C THR A 2 -0.51 33.53 -20.24
N TYR A 3 0.00 34.52 -20.98
CA TYR A 3 -0.40 34.76 -22.36
C TYR A 3 0.49 33.95 -23.30
N ILE A 4 -0.12 33.23 -24.25
CA ILE A 4 0.57 32.60 -25.38
C ILE A 4 0.44 33.56 -26.57
N THR A 5 1.56 34.08 -27.06
CA THR A 5 1.57 34.96 -28.24
C THR A 5 1.53 34.15 -29.54
N HIS A 6 0.75 34.64 -30.49
CA HIS A 6 0.34 33.97 -31.72
C HIS A 6 1.39 34.07 -32.84
N VAL A 7 1.91 32.93 -33.30
CA VAL A 7 2.65 32.81 -34.58
C VAL A 7 1.76 32.02 -35.57
N PRO A 8 1.32 32.60 -36.70
CA PRO A 8 0.29 32.02 -37.57
C PRO A 8 0.58 30.58 -38.05
N GLN A 9 1.84 30.24 -38.30
CA GLN A 9 2.26 28.89 -38.73
C GLN A 9 2.15 27.81 -37.64
N THR A 10 1.94 28.20 -36.39
CA THR A 10 1.76 27.28 -35.25
C THR A 10 0.30 27.10 -34.84
N ALA A 11 -0.62 27.91 -35.38
CA ALA A 11 -2.03 27.87 -35.03
C ALA A 11 -2.72 26.59 -35.51
N ASP A 12 -2.45 26.17 -36.75
CA ASP A 12 -3.00 24.93 -37.28
C ASP A 12 -2.40 23.71 -36.57
N ARG A 13 -1.08 23.72 -36.31
CA ARG A 13 -0.43 22.69 -35.48
C ARG A 13 -1.02 22.62 -34.07
N ALA A 14 -1.25 23.76 -33.43
CA ALA A 14 -1.84 23.82 -32.09
C ALA A 14 -3.30 23.33 -32.10
N ARG A 15 -4.08 23.65 -33.13
CA ARG A 15 -5.45 23.12 -33.32
C ARG A 15 -5.45 21.61 -33.52
N THR A 16 -4.57 21.09 -34.38
CA THR A 16 -4.41 19.64 -34.56
C THR A 16 -4.02 18.96 -33.26
N LEU A 17 -3.10 19.54 -32.48
CA LEU A 17 -2.70 19.00 -31.18
C LEU A 17 -3.85 19.03 -30.17
N LEU A 18 -4.64 20.11 -30.13
CA LEU A 18 -5.83 20.22 -29.29
C LEU A 18 -6.93 19.23 -29.67
N GLU A 19 -7.15 18.99 -30.97
CA GLU A 19 -8.08 17.95 -31.47
C GLU A 19 -7.58 16.54 -31.18
N GLN A 20 -6.27 16.32 -31.17
CA GLN A 20 -5.68 15.06 -30.74
C GLN A 20 -5.83 14.88 -29.22
N LEU A 21 -5.54 15.92 -28.44
CA LEU A 21 -5.62 15.90 -26.97
C LEU A 21 -7.07 15.82 -26.46
N SER A 22 -8.05 16.40 -27.16
CA SER A 22 -9.47 16.35 -26.77
C SER A 22 -10.09 14.96 -26.85
N LYS A 23 -9.43 14.02 -27.56
CA LYS A 23 -9.81 12.61 -27.58
C LYS A 23 -9.41 11.88 -26.31
N PHE A 24 -8.54 12.46 -25.49
CA PHE A 24 -8.11 11.90 -24.22
C PHE A 24 -8.96 12.49 -23.08
N LYS A 25 -9.50 11.63 -22.22
CA LYS A 25 -10.07 12.05 -20.94
C LYS A 25 -8.94 12.18 -19.92
N LEU A 26 -8.72 13.39 -19.43
CA LEU A 26 -7.90 13.59 -18.23
C LEU A 26 -8.71 13.13 -17.03
N PHE A 27 -8.35 11.97 -16.48
CA PHE A 27 -8.84 11.55 -15.19
C PHE A 27 -8.01 12.26 -14.11
N PRO A 28 -8.64 12.84 -13.06
CA PRO A 28 -7.88 13.30 -11.92
C PRO A 28 -7.08 12.12 -11.37
N ILE A 29 -5.76 12.29 -11.20
CA ILE A 29 -4.92 11.32 -10.50
C ILE A 29 -5.42 11.29 -9.06
N THR A 30 -6.30 10.34 -8.77
CA THR A 30 -6.79 10.09 -7.42
C THR A 30 -5.73 9.26 -6.71
N VAL A 31 -4.84 9.94 -5.99
CA VAL A 31 -3.89 9.28 -5.10
C VAL A 31 -4.70 8.57 -4.01
N ALA A 32 -4.60 7.25 -3.94
CA ALA A 32 -5.25 6.52 -2.86
C ALA A 32 -4.73 7.02 -1.51
N THR A 33 -5.66 7.23 -0.59
CA THR A 33 -5.32 7.62 0.78
C THR A 33 -5.32 6.38 1.64
N LEU A 34 -4.13 5.98 2.09
CA LEU A 34 -3.99 4.90 3.04
C LEU A 34 -4.14 5.46 4.46
N GLN A 35 -4.95 4.82 5.30
CA GLN A 35 -5.11 5.17 6.70
C GLN A 35 -4.20 4.29 7.55
N MET A 36 -3.11 4.83 8.09
CA MET A 36 -2.25 4.08 9.02
C MET A 36 -2.84 4.09 10.42
N VAL A 37 -2.90 2.92 11.06
CA VAL A 37 -3.26 2.79 12.46
C VAL A 37 -2.17 3.37 13.36
N CYS A 38 -2.57 4.28 14.24
CA CYS A 38 -1.74 4.90 15.27
C CYS A 38 -2.35 4.62 16.65
N HIS A 39 -1.54 4.74 17.70
CA HIS A 39 -1.99 4.61 19.08
C HIS A 39 -1.32 5.66 19.97
N ASP A 40 -2.11 6.35 20.79
CA ASP A 40 -1.60 7.21 21.85
C ASP A 40 -2.40 7.04 23.16
N ALA A 41 -1.81 7.46 24.28
CA ALA A 41 -2.41 7.25 25.60
C ALA A 41 -3.68 8.07 25.87
N GLN A 42 -3.95 9.11 25.08
CA GLN A 42 -5.09 10.03 25.28
C GLN A 42 -6.30 9.63 24.43
N ASN A 43 -6.06 9.22 23.18
CA ASN A 43 -7.09 8.94 22.18
C ASN A 43 -7.27 7.44 21.91
N GLY A 44 -6.38 6.58 22.43
CA GLY A 44 -6.37 5.17 22.08
C GLY A 44 -5.95 4.98 20.62
N PHE A 45 -6.65 4.11 19.90
CA PHE A 45 -6.37 3.84 18.49
C PHE A 45 -7.11 4.82 17.56
N TYR A 46 -6.40 5.32 16.55
CA TYR A 46 -6.93 6.23 15.54
C TYR A 46 -6.19 6.04 14.21
N THR A 47 -6.67 6.68 13.13
CA THR A 47 -5.98 6.65 11.83
C THR A 47 -5.26 7.95 11.51
N SER A 48 -4.12 7.84 10.82
CA SER A 48 -3.44 8.95 10.17
C SER A 48 -3.29 8.68 8.68
N SER A 49 -3.65 9.67 7.86
CA SER A 49 -3.59 9.52 6.40
C SER A 49 -2.16 9.57 5.88
N ILE A 50 -1.81 8.61 5.02
CA ILE A 50 -0.56 8.53 4.29
C ILE A 50 -0.87 8.52 2.80
N HIS A 51 -0.13 9.33 2.05
CA HIS A 51 -0.19 9.35 0.59
C HIS A 51 0.88 8.43 0.01
N MET A 52 0.47 7.49 -0.81
CA MET A 52 1.39 6.62 -1.55
C MET A 52 1.59 7.15 -2.96
N LYS A 53 2.84 7.13 -3.44
CA LYS A 53 3.09 7.36 -4.85
C LYS A 53 2.59 6.17 -5.65
N GLN A 54 1.86 6.44 -6.73
CA GLN A 54 1.46 5.41 -7.67
C GLN A 54 2.71 4.83 -8.34
N PRO A 55 2.89 3.49 -8.34
CA PRO A 55 3.98 2.86 -9.06
C PRO A 55 3.79 3.01 -10.57
N HIS A 56 4.89 3.06 -11.32
CA HIS A 56 4.83 3.12 -12.77
C HIS A 56 4.72 1.71 -13.35
N ILE A 57 3.51 1.16 -13.32
CA ILE A 57 3.15 -0.10 -13.99
C ILE A 57 2.30 0.26 -15.20
N THR A 58 2.88 0.12 -16.39
CA THR A 58 2.18 0.37 -17.67
C THR A 58 1.40 -0.86 -18.14
N ASP A 59 1.95 -2.05 -17.86
CA ASP A 59 1.37 -3.33 -18.21
C ASP A 59 1.71 -4.35 -17.10
N LEU A 60 0.67 -4.88 -16.44
CA LEU A 60 0.81 -5.90 -15.41
C LEU A 60 1.46 -7.18 -15.95
N LYS A 61 1.20 -7.53 -17.21
CA LYS A 61 1.73 -8.76 -17.84
C LYS A 61 3.24 -8.73 -17.94
N LEU A 62 3.79 -7.56 -18.23
CA LEU A 62 5.24 -7.37 -18.29
C LEU A 62 5.90 -7.51 -16.92
N HIS A 63 5.18 -7.20 -15.84
CA HIS A 63 5.73 -7.21 -14.49
C HIS A 63 5.53 -8.54 -13.76
N TYR A 64 4.44 -9.25 -14.04
CA TYR A 64 4.00 -10.40 -13.26
C TYR A 64 3.58 -11.61 -14.11
N GLY A 65 3.64 -11.51 -15.44
CA GLY A 65 3.26 -12.57 -16.37
C GLY A 65 1.80 -12.47 -16.83
N GLU A 66 1.47 -13.13 -17.95
CA GLU A 66 0.17 -13.04 -18.60
C GLU A 66 -0.98 -13.58 -17.74
N GLU A 67 -0.73 -14.66 -17.00
CA GLU A 67 -1.73 -15.31 -16.15
C GLU A 67 -2.17 -14.44 -14.97
N PHE A 68 -1.32 -13.50 -14.53
CA PHE A 68 -1.60 -12.66 -13.38
C PHE A 68 -2.67 -11.61 -13.63
N GLU A 69 -2.91 -11.22 -14.89
CA GLU A 69 -3.98 -10.26 -15.21
C GLU A 69 -5.35 -10.78 -14.75
N ILE A 70 -5.62 -12.07 -14.97
CA ILE A 70 -6.88 -12.72 -14.55
C ILE A 70 -7.00 -12.71 -13.02
N VAL A 71 -5.91 -13.02 -12.33
CA VAL A 71 -5.86 -13.00 -10.85
C VAL A 71 -6.07 -11.59 -10.33
N HIS A 72 -5.50 -10.59 -10.98
CA HIS A 72 -5.67 -9.18 -10.65
C HIS A 72 -7.12 -8.72 -10.82
N GLU A 73 -7.75 -9.04 -11.95
CA GLU A 73 -9.16 -8.69 -12.20
C GLU A 73 -10.09 -9.29 -11.14
N GLN A 74 -9.93 -10.59 -10.84
CA GLN A 74 -10.68 -11.26 -9.79
C GLN A 74 -10.47 -10.60 -8.42
N LEU A 75 -9.21 -10.33 -8.07
CA LEU A 75 -8.87 -9.69 -6.81
C LEU A 75 -9.49 -8.29 -6.69
N LEU A 76 -9.39 -7.47 -7.74
CA LEU A 76 -9.92 -6.12 -7.75
C LEU A 76 -11.46 -6.12 -7.65
N GLU A 77 -12.12 -7.03 -8.35
CA GLU A 77 -13.57 -7.20 -8.25
C GLU A 77 -13.98 -7.56 -6.82
N THR A 78 -13.39 -8.60 -6.23
CA THR A 78 -13.73 -9.04 -4.87
C THR A 78 -13.40 -7.99 -3.81
N LEU A 79 -12.30 -7.26 -3.94
CA LEU A 79 -11.91 -6.21 -2.99
C LEU A 79 -12.82 -4.97 -3.04
N GLN A 80 -13.49 -4.72 -4.17
CA GLN A 80 -14.44 -3.61 -4.31
C GLN A 80 -15.88 -4.00 -4.00
N GLU A 81 -16.19 -5.29 -3.94
CA GLU A 81 -17.52 -5.78 -3.56
C GLU A 81 -17.90 -5.29 -2.16
N LYS A 82 -19.08 -4.68 -2.01
CA LYS A 82 -19.57 -4.24 -0.70
C LYS A 82 -19.90 -5.42 0.18
N ASP A 83 -19.68 -5.24 1.46
CA ASP A 83 -20.04 -6.20 2.51
C ASP A 83 -19.34 -7.57 2.37
N SER A 84 -18.28 -7.65 1.55
CA SER A 84 -17.45 -8.84 1.39
C SER A 84 -16.41 -8.98 2.49
N THR A 85 -16.06 -10.23 2.82
CA THR A 85 -15.01 -10.60 3.78
C THR A 85 -13.98 -11.50 3.13
N GLY A 86 -12.87 -11.72 3.82
CA GLY A 86 -11.89 -12.74 3.44
C GLY A 86 -10.46 -12.24 3.41
N ILE A 87 -9.55 -13.16 3.11
CA ILE A 87 -8.10 -12.97 3.23
C ILE A 87 -7.46 -13.15 1.86
N THR A 88 -6.64 -12.19 1.47
CA THR A 88 -5.76 -12.26 0.31
C THR A 88 -4.32 -12.46 0.77
N LEU A 89 -3.65 -13.47 0.24
CA LEU A 89 -2.27 -13.81 0.56
C LEU A 89 -1.37 -13.56 -0.66
N LEU A 90 -0.47 -12.57 -0.56
CA LEU A 90 0.47 -12.20 -1.61
C LEU A 90 1.89 -12.56 -1.18
N HIS A 91 2.53 -13.52 -1.83
CA HIS A 91 3.81 -14.04 -1.33
C HIS A 91 4.84 -14.39 -2.39
N GLY A 92 6.02 -14.82 -1.97
CA GLY A 92 7.12 -15.16 -2.86
C GLY A 92 8.43 -14.47 -2.48
N PRO A 93 9.54 -14.73 -3.18
CA PRO A 93 10.87 -14.25 -2.79
C PRO A 93 10.97 -12.72 -2.64
N PRO A 94 11.91 -12.19 -1.85
CA PRO A 94 12.16 -10.76 -1.78
C PRO A 94 12.54 -10.21 -3.17
N GLY A 95 12.09 -8.99 -3.45
CA GLY A 95 12.38 -8.31 -4.73
C GLY A 95 11.49 -8.69 -5.92
N THR A 96 10.55 -9.64 -5.78
CA THR A 96 9.59 -10.01 -6.85
C THR A 96 8.43 -9.03 -7.02
N GLY A 97 8.42 -7.91 -6.29
CA GLY A 97 7.49 -6.81 -6.52
C GLY A 97 6.16 -6.86 -5.75
N LYS A 98 6.00 -7.70 -4.73
CA LYS A 98 4.78 -7.75 -3.88
C LYS A 98 4.30 -6.38 -3.40
N THR A 99 5.16 -5.61 -2.73
CA THR A 99 4.85 -4.23 -2.29
C THR A 99 4.61 -3.29 -3.46
N TYR A 100 5.30 -3.49 -4.58
CA TYR A 100 5.13 -2.70 -5.80
C TYR A 100 3.74 -2.92 -6.41
N TYR A 101 3.28 -4.17 -6.48
CA TYR A 101 1.92 -4.53 -6.86
C TYR A 101 0.88 -4.05 -5.85
N LEU A 102 1.12 -4.21 -4.55
CA LEU A 102 0.20 -3.74 -3.52
C LEU A 102 -0.07 -2.23 -3.66
N ARG A 103 0.97 -1.44 -3.92
CA ARG A 103 0.85 0.00 -4.20
C ARG A 103 0.04 0.29 -5.47
N TYR A 104 0.14 -0.56 -6.48
CA TYR A 104 -0.66 -0.46 -7.70
C TYR A 104 -2.13 -0.74 -7.36
N LEU A 105 -2.40 -1.89 -6.74
CA LEU A 105 -3.74 -2.36 -6.35
C LEU A 105 -4.50 -1.35 -5.48
N ILE A 106 -3.86 -0.80 -4.44
CA ILE A 106 -4.51 0.19 -3.56
C ILE A 106 -4.89 1.47 -4.31
N ASN A 107 -4.14 1.84 -5.36
CA ASN A 107 -4.47 3.00 -6.18
C ASN A 107 -5.64 2.74 -7.13
N GLU A 108 -5.99 1.49 -7.38
CA GLU A 108 -7.17 1.14 -8.18
C GLU A 108 -8.44 1.00 -7.34
N ILE A 109 -8.33 0.60 -6.07
CA ILE A 109 -9.48 0.47 -5.17
C ILE A 109 -10.06 1.85 -4.84
N LYS A 110 -11.35 2.06 -5.16
CA LYS A 110 -12.06 3.33 -4.88
C LYS A 110 -13.22 3.21 -3.90
N GLU A 111 -13.79 2.02 -3.75
CA GLU A 111 -15.06 1.82 -3.03
C GLU A 111 -14.90 1.53 -1.53
N LYS A 112 -13.68 1.19 -1.07
CA LYS A 112 -13.41 0.82 0.33
C LYS A 112 -12.34 1.69 0.98
N SER A 113 -12.46 1.82 2.30
CA SER A 113 -11.41 2.43 3.12
C SER A 113 -10.22 1.48 3.22
N LEU A 114 -9.02 2.00 2.99
CA LEU A 114 -7.76 1.24 3.05
C LEU A 114 -7.06 1.55 4.37
N ILE A 115 -6.84 0.55 5.22
CA ILE A 115 -6.24 0.71 6.54
C ILE A 115 -4.97 -0.11 6.62
N TYR A 116 -3.83 0.53 6.82
CA TYR A 116 -2.58 -0.16 7.10
C TYR A 116 -2.48 -0.49 8.58
N VAL A 117 -2.35 -1.79 8.86
CA VAL A 117 -2.19 -2.35 10.20
C VAL A 117 -0.76 -2.87 10.34
N PRO A 118 0.08 -2.21 11.15
CA PRO A 118 1.41 -2.72 11.48
C PRO A 118 1.34 -4.18 11.97
N PRO A 119 2.26 -5.07 11.54
CA PRO A 119 2.24 -6.48 11.92
C PRO A 119 2.07 -6.75 13.43
N ASP A 120 2.77 -5.99 14.27
CA ASP A 120 2.71 -6.19 15.71
C ASP A 120 1.31 -5.96 16.31
N LEU A 121 0.45 -5.17 15.66
CA LEU A 121 -0.93 -4.91 16.09
C LEU A 121 -1.90 -6.05 15.74
N VAL A 122 -1.53 -6.99 14.88
CA VAL A 122 -2.42 -8.10 14.49
C VAL A 122 -2.82 -8.96 15.70
N ASN A 123 -1.93 -9.11 16.68
CA ASN A 123 -2.21 -9.82 17.92
C ASN A 123 -3.22 -9.09 18.84
N GLU A 124 -3.38 -7.78 18.67
CA GLU A 124 -4.31 -6.97 19.46
C GLU A 124 -5.72 -6.94 18.84
N MET A 125 -5.90 -7.43 17.60
CA MET A 125 -7.08 -7.10 16.80
C MET A 125 -8.42 -7.52 17.39
N THR A 126 -8.45 -8.67 18.06
CA THR A 126 -9.65 -9.23 18.69
C THR A 126 -9.78 -8.84 20.16
N LYS A 127 -8.83 -8.09 20.71
CA LYS A 127 -8.85 -7.69 22.12
C LYS A 127 -9.74 -6.46 22.34
N PRO A 128 -10.33 -6.29 23.54
CA PRO A 128 -11.22 -5.17 23.84
C PRO A 128 -10.62 -3.78 23.65
N GLY A 129 -9.28 -3.65 23.66
CA GLY A 129 -8.60 -2.38 23.44
C GLY A 129 -8.58 -1.91 21.98
N PHE A 130 -8.59 -2.83 21.02
CA PHE A 130 -8.50 -2.51 19.58
C PHE A 130 -9.78 -2.80 18.81
N LEU A 131 -10.53 -3.83 19.23
CA LEU A 131 -11.76 -4.23 18.55
C LEU A 131 -12.77 -3.07 18.36
N PRO A 132 -13.01 -2.18 19.35
CA PRO A 132 -13.90 -1.03 19.14
C PRO A 132 -13.44 -0.08 18.04
N PHE A 133 -12.13 0.07 17.84
CA PHE A 133 -11.57 0.86 16.75
C PHE A 133 -11.86 0.19 15.39
N LEU A 134 -11.65 -1.12 15.26
CA LEU A 134 -12.01 -1.84 14.03
C LEU A 134 -13.50 -1.74 13.69
N MET A 135 -14.37 -1.80 14.70
CA MET A 135 -15.82 -1.65 14.53
C MET A 135 -16.24 -0.26 14.02
N GLN A 136 -15.42 0.77 14.20
CA GLN A 136 -15.66 2.10 13.63
C GLN A 136 -15.32 2.17 12.14
N HIS A 137 -14.67 1.14 11.60
CA HIS A 137 -14.24 1.05 10.21
C HIS A 137 -14.81 -0.22 9.50
N PRO A 138 -16.15 -0.35 9.39
CA PRO A 138 -16.75 -1.43 8.63
C PRO A 138 -16.49 -1.27 7.13
N ASN A 139 -16.66 -2.34 6.36
CA ASN A 139 -16.47 -2.37 4.91
C ASN A 139 -15.12 -1.76 4.48
N SER A 140 -14.05 -2.22 5.12
CA SER A 140 -12.68 -1.74 4.90
C SER A 140 -11.72 -2.87 4.56
N ILE A 141 -10.58 -2.51 3.98
CA ILE A 141 -9.50 -3.43 3.64
C ILE A 141 -8.34 -3.16 4.58
N LEU A 142 -7.99 -4.16 5.37
CA LEU A 142 -6.87 -4.15 6.30
C LEU A 142 -5.62 -4.68 5.59
N ILE A 143 -4.58 -3.87 5.52
CA ILE A 143 -3.33 -4.18 4.83
C ILE A 143 -2.26 -4.47 5.87
N VAL A 144 -1.72 -5.69 5.84
CA VAL A 144 -0.64 -6.16 6.72
C VAL A 144 0.56 -6.52 5.84
N GLU A 145 1.52 -5.59 5.74
CA GLU A 145 2.76 -5.82 4.99
C GLU A 145 3.79 -6.59 5.83
N ASP A 146 4.67 -7.38 5.21
CA ASP A 146 5.73 -8.15 5.90
C ASP A 146 5.21 -8.98 7.10
N ALA A 147 4.17 -9.77 6.83
CA ALA A 147 3.45 -10.57 7.81
C ALA A 147 4.09 -11.95 8.10
N GLU A 148 5.35 -12.19 7.75
CA GLU A 148 6.00 -13.50 7.94
C GLU A 148 5.95 -13.96 9.41
N ASN A 149 6.15 -13.03 10.33
CA ASN A 149 6.21 -13.30 11.77
C ASN A 149 4.84 -13.63 12.39
N ILE A 150 3.75 -13.34 11.67
CA ILE A 150 2.34 -13.54 12.05
C ILE A 150 1.83 -14.86 11.48
N ILE A 151 2.06 -15.05 10.17
CA ILE A 151 1.41 -16.09 9.37
C ILE A 151 2.18 -17.41 9.42
N ARG A 152 3.49 -17.36 9.68
CA ARG A 152 4.27 -18.58 9.81
C ARG A 152 3.80 -19.40 11.00
N ASP A 153 3.68 -20.70 10.75
CA ASP A 153 3.41 -21.68 11.78
C ASP A 153 4.57 -21.65 12.80
N ARG A 154 4.36 -20.94 13.92
CA ARG A 154 5.31 -20.90 15.00
C ARG A 154 5.10 -22.18 15.79
N ILE A 155 5.96 -23.15 15.50
CA ILE A 155 6.25 -24.40 16.22
C ILE A 155 5.89 -25.62 15.37
N GLN A 156 6.93 -26.32 14.94
CA GLN A 156 6.90 -27.57 14.17
C GLN A 156 6.15 -28.74 14.86
N ASP A 157 5.57 -28.51 16.03
CA ASP A 157 4.91 -29.48 16.92
C ASP A 157 3.56 -29.00 17.50
N SER A 158 3.04 -27.80 17.16
CA SER A 158 1.74 -27.34 17.68
C SER A 158 0.62 -27.55 16.67
N ILE A 159 -0.40 -28.33 17.06
CA ILE A 159 -1.63 -28.58 16.28
C ILE A 159 -2.52 -27.31 16.16
N LEU A 160 -2.24 -26.27 16.95
CA LEU A 160 -3.09 -25.09 17.10
C LEU A 160 -2.56 -23.89 16.30
N PRO A 161 -3.44 -23.12 15.64
CA PRO A 161 -3.07 -21.88 14.97
C PRO A 161 -2.37 -20.90 15.89
N SER A 162 -1.46 -20.10 15.31
CA SER A 162 -0.91 -18.95 16.03
C SER A 162 -2.05 -17.99 16.43
N GLN A 163 -1.89 -17.29 17.56
CA GLN A 163 -2.89 -16.32 18.02
C GLN A 163 -3.20 -15.27 16.94
N ALA A 164 -2.18 -14.87 16.18
CA ALA A 164 -2.33 -13.92 15.09
C ALA A 164 -3.18 -14.50 13.96
N VAL A 165 -2.94 -15.76 13.55
CA VAL A 165 -3.78 -16.44 12.55
C VAL A 165 -5.22 -16.57 13.04
N ALA A 166 -5.43 -17.01 14.28
CA ALA A 166 -6.77 -17.10 14.86
C ALA A 166 -7.50 -15.75 14.85
N ASN A 167 -6.79 -14.64 15.11
CA ASN A 167 -7.35 -13.30 15.03
C ASN A 167 -7.77 -12.91 13.61
N LEU A 168 -6.90 -13.15 12.62
CA LEU A 168 -7.23 -12.90 11.21
C LEU A 168 -8.46 -13.71 10.77
N LEU A 169 -8.51 -14.99 11.16
CA LEU A 169 -9.63 -15.88 10.87
C LEU A 169 -10.94 -15.38 11.46
N ASN A 170 -10.94 -14.94 12.72
CA ASN A 170 -12.12 -14.39 13.39
C ASN A 170 -12.62 -13.08 12.76
N LEU A 171 -11.78 -12.34 12.05
CA LEU A 171 -12.19 -11.13 11.31
C LEU A 171 -12.69 -11.46 9.90
N SER A 172 -12.16 -12.51 9.30
CA SER A 172 -12.58 -12.96 7.97
C SER A 172 -13.85 -13.82 7.97
N ASP A 173 -14.19 -14.41 9.12
CA ASP A 173 -15.22 -15.44 9.27
C ASP A 173 -16.00 -15.25 10.59
N GLY A 174 -17.22 -15.76 10.65
CA GLY A 174 -18.11 -15.70 11.80
C GLY A 174 -18.72 -14.31 12.08
N LEU A 175 -19.31 -14.16 13.27
CA LEU A 175 -20.11 -12.99 13.64
C LEU A 175 -19.37 -11.65 13.51
N LEU A 176 -18.06 -11.63 13.73
CA LEU A 176 -17.26 -10.41 13.57
C LEU A 176 -17.06 -10.05 12.10
N GLY A 177 -16.79 -11.05 11.24
CA GLY A 177 -16.77 -10.87 9.79
C GLY A 177 -18.11 -10.39 9.26
N ASP A 178 -19.21 -10.99 9.70
CA ASP A 178 -20.58 -10.66 9.29
C ASP A 178 -21.01 -9.23 9.69
N VAL A 179 -20.42 -8.67 10.75
CA VAL A 179 -20.76 -7.33 11.24
C VAL A 179 -19.84 -6.26 10.67
N MET A 180 -18.55 -6.57 10.51
CA MET A 180 -17.54 -5.59 10.10
C MET A 180 -17.28 -5.58 8.59
N HIS A 181 -17.54 -6.67 7.88
CA HIS A 181 -17.28 -6.80 6.45
C HIS A 181 -15.85 -6.38 6.05
N GLN A 182 -14.86 -6.86 6.81
CA GLN A 182 -13.47 -6.51 6.61
C GLN A 182 -12.77 -7.55 5.74
N GLN A 183 -12.04 -7.07 4.74
CA GLN A 183 -11.12 -7.87 3.96
C GLN A 183 -9.70 -7.62 4.44
N ILE A 184 -8.84 -8.62 4.31
CA ILE A 184 -7.46 -8.54 4.77
C ILE A 184 -6.54 -8.85 3.60
N ILE A 185 -5.52 -8.03 3.36
CA ILE A 185 -4.42 -8.33 2.44
C ILE A 185 -3.15 -8.49 3.25
N CYS A 186 -2.54 -9.66 3.15
CA CYS A 186 -1.26 -9.96 3.78
C CYS A 186 -0.18 -10.15 2.72
N THR A 187 1.01 -9.58 2.97
CA THR A 187 2.20 -9.86 2.15
C THR A 187 3.29 -10.55 2.95
N PHE A 188 4.06 -11.47 2.34
CA PHE A 188 5.17 -12.15 3.01
C PHE A 188 6.21 -12.75 2.03
N ASN A 189 7.43 -12.97 2.49
CA ASN A 189 8.60 -13.38 1.69
C ASN A 189 8.92 -14.89 1.76
N CYS A 190 7.98 -15.73 2.22
CA CYS A 190 8.15 -17.19 2.30
C CYS A 190 7.15 -17.97 1.45
N ASP A 191 7.47 -19.23 1.20
CA ASP A 191 6.59 -20.20 0.53
C ASP A 191 5.33 -20.48 1.36
N VAL A 192 4.21 -20.71 0.67
CA VAL A 192 2.90 -21.03 1.24
C VAL A 192 2.94 -22.25 2.16
N LYS A 193 3.90 -23.17 1.97
CA LYS A 193 4.09 -24.35 2.85
C LYS A 193 4.34 -24.00 4.32
N GLY A 194 4.75 -22.77 4.62
CA GLY A 194 4.96 -22.29 5.98
C GLY A 194 3.72 -21.65 6.62
N ILE A 195 2.58 -21.61 5.93
CA ILE A 195 1.35 -20.95 6.37
C ILE A 195 0.41 -21.97 7.03
N ASP A 196 -0.31 -21.51 8.05
CA ASP A 196 -1.41 -22.27 8.66
C ASP A 196 -2.49 -22.65 7.62
N PRO A 197 -2.77 -23.95 7.42
CA PRO A 197 -3.77 -24.42 6.46
C PRO A 197 -5.20 -23.87 6.69
N ALA A 198 -5.53 -23.40 7.89
CA ALA A 198 -6.84 -22.82 8.18
C ALA A 198 -7.10 -21.51 7.42
N LEU A 199 -6.05 -20.81 6.99
CA LEU A 199 -6.13 -19.63 6.12
C LEU A 199 -6.43 -19.99 4.66
N LEU A 200 -6.13 -21.22 4.24
CA LEU A 200 -6.26 -21.69 2.86
C LEU A 200 -7.62 -22.38 2.59
N ARG A 201 -8.56 -22.30 3.53
CA ARG A 201 -9.88 -22.93 3.38
C ARG A 201 -10.79 -22.08 2.49
N ASP A 202 -11.55 -22.76 1.65
CA ASP A 202 -12.61 -22.16 0.84
C ASP A 202 -13.60 -21.39 1.71
N GLY A 203 -13.98 -20.19 1.27
CA GLY A 203 -14.85 -19.26 2.01
C GLY A 203 -14.12 -18.28 2.92
N ARG A 204 -12.82 -18.49 3.20
CA ARG A 204 -11.97 -17.53 3.93
C ARG A 204 -10.91 -16.91 3.05
N LEU A 205 -10.30 -17.73 2.20
CA LEU A 205 -9.33 -17.29 1.22
C LEU A 205 -10.05 -16.67 0.02
N VAL A 206 -9.73 -15.42 -0.30
CA VAL A 206 -10.16 -14.74 -1.53
C VAL A 206 -9.23 -15.12 -2.67
N VAL A 207 -7.94 -14.84 -2.48
CA VAL A 207 -6.88 -15.11 -3.45
C VAL A 207 -5.60 -15.47 -2.68
N GLU A 208 -4.90 -16.49 -3.15
CA GLU A 208 -3.50 -16.71 -2.84
C GLU A 208 -2.71 -16.56 -4.15
N HIS A 209 -1.67 -15.72 -4.14
CA HIS A 209 -0.81 -15.56 -5.29
C HIS A 209 0.67 -15.50 -4.90
N LYS A 210 1.46 -16.32 -5.59
CA LYS A 210 2.92 -16.37 -5.50
C LYS A 210 3.58 -15.54 -6.61
N PHE A 211 4.23 -14.46 -6.21
CA PHE A 211 5.13 -13.65 -7.03
C PHE A 211 6.49 -14.33 -7.16
N ASP A 212 6.79 -14.84 -8.35
CA ASP A 212 8.08 -15.43 -8.69
C ASP A 212 8.99 -14.44 -9.44
N LYS A 213 10.25 -14.85 -9.64
CA LYS A 213 11.15 -14.13 -10.55
C LYS A 213 10.59 -14.17 -11.97
N LEU A 214 10.81 -13.10 -12.74
CA LEU A 214 10.41 -13.06 -14.15
C LEU A 214 11.24 -14.06 -14.96
N SER A 215 10.58 -14.72 -15.90
CA SER A 215 11.26 -15.53 -16.92
C SER A 215 12.23 -14.64 -17.71
N VAL A 216 13.26 -15.26 -18.29
CA VAL A 216 14.25 -14.54 -19.13
C VAL A 216 13.55 -13.74 -20.24
N GLU A 217 12.51 -14.33 -20.84
CA GLU A 217 11.73 -13.68 -21.90
C GLU A 217 10.98 -12.44 -21.39
N ASN A 218 10.22 -12.57 -20.30
CA ASN A 218 9.46 -11.43 -19.76
C ASN A 218 10.39 -10.35 -19.19
N ALA A 219 11.51 -10.75 -18.58
CA ALA A 219 12.52 -9.81 -18.10
C ALA A 219 13.11 -8.97 -19.25
N ARG A 220 13.47 -9.61 -20.38
CA ARG A 220 13.95 -8.91 -21.58
C ARG A 220 12.90 -7.97 -22.17
N ARG A 221 11.65 -8.43 -22.29
CA ARG A 221 10.53 -7.59 -22.75
C ARG A 221 10.36 -6.36 -21.86
N LEU A 222 10.44 -6.53 -20.53
CA LEU A 222 10.38 -5.41 -19.59
C LEU A 222 11.61 -4.48 -19.73
N CYS A 223 12.82 -5.01 -19.94
CA CYS A 223 14.01 -4.18 -20.19
C CYS A 223 13.87 -3.32 -21.45
N VAL A 224 13.29 -3.85 -22.52
CA VAL A 224 12.99 -3.10 -23.76
C VAL A 224 11.99 -1.98 -23.48
N GLU A 225 10.89 -2.28 -22.78
CA GLU A 225 9.86 -1.30 -22.41
C GLU A 225 10.44 -0.17 -21.53
N LEU A 226 11.34 -0.52 -20.61
CA LEU A 226 12.03 0.44 -19.75
C LEU A 226 13.16 1.21 -20.47
N GLY A 227 13.42 0.94 -21.76
CA GLY A 227 14.45 1.61 -22.55
C GLY A 227 15.89 1.36 -22.05
N MET A 228 16.14 0.20 -21.44
CA MET A 228 17.45 -0.14 -20.88
C MET A 228 18.49 -0.39 -21.98
N SER A 229 19.73 0.04 -21.74
CA SER A 229 20.85 -0.26 -22.63
C SER A 229 21.10 -1.77 -22.70
N GLY A 230 21.14 -2.32 -23.91
CA GLY A 230 21.33 -3.75 -24.14
C GLY A 230 20.07 -4.61 -24.01
N ASN A 231 18.89 -4.02 -23.77
CA ASN A 231 17.58 -4.72 -23.85
C ASN A 231 17.46 -6.02 -23.03
N GLY A 232 18.29 -6.20 -22.00
CA GLY A 232 18.36 -7.42 -21.20
C GLY A 232 19.02 -8.62 -21.90
N GLU A 233 19.82 -8.42 -22.95
CA GLU A 233 20.55 -9.50 -23.65
C GLU A 233 21.47 -10.30 -22.70
N ASP A 234 21.97 -9.66 -21.65
CA ASP A 234 22.81 -10.24 -20.59
C ASP A 234 22.02 -11.11 -19.58
N ILE A 235 20.69 -11.08 -19.62
CA ILE A 235 19.83 -11.89 -18.75
C ILE A 235 19.74 -13.30 -19.35
N HIS A 236 20.30 -14.27 -18.64
CA HIS A 236 20.33 -15.69 -19.04
C HIS A 236 19.58 -16.62 -18.07
N GLU A 237 19.12 -16.09 -16.94
CA GLU A 237 18.35 -16.82 -15.94
C GLU A 237 17.21 -15.95 -15.37
N PRO A 238 16.17 -16.54 -14.75
CA PRO A 238 15.10 -15.78 -14.13
C PRO A 238 15.60 -14.78 -13.09
N ILE A 239 15.09 -13.56 -13.15
CA ILE A 239 15.56 -12.41 -12.37
C ILE A 239 14.39 -11.69 -11.70
N SER A 240 14.63 -11.09 -10.53
CA SER A 240 13.58 -10.36 -9.80
C SER A 240 13.32 -8.97 -10.38
N LEU A 241 12.12 -8.44 -10.14
CA LEU A 241 11.79 -7.06 -10.53
C LEU A 241 12.75 -6.04 -9.90
N ALA A 242 13.13 -6.23 -8.63
CA ALA A 242 14.08 -5.35 -7.95
C ALA A 242 15.43 -5.29 -8.67
N GLU A 243 15.95 -6.44 -9.11
CA GLU A 243 17.20 -6.52 -9.87
C GLU A 243 17.10 -5.88 -11.25
N ILE A 244 15.94 -5.98 -11.93
CA ILE A 244 15.68 -5.29 -13.19
C ILE A 244 15.68 -3.77 -12.96
N TYR A 245 14.86 -3.28 -12.03
CA TYR A 245 14.76 -1.84 -11.76
C TYR A 245 16.07 -1.25 -11.27
N ALA A 246 16.88 -1.96 -10.49
CA ALA A 246 18.20 -1.49 -10.05
C ALA A 246 19.15 -1.15 -11.22
N ARG A 247 18.90 -1.68 -12.42
CA ARG A 247 19.67 -1.38 -13.64
C ARG A 247 19.22 -0.08 -14.34
N THR A 248 18.07 0.48 -13.99
CA THR A 248 17.64 1.79 -14.52
C THR A 248 18.31 2.94 -13.78
N SER A 249 18.61 4.03 -14.49
CA SER A 249 19.21 5.25 -13.94
C SER A 249 18.37 5.92 -12.83
N ASP A 250 17.06 5.65 -12.75
CA ASP A 250 16.11 6.17 -11.74
C ASP A 250 15.57 5.09 -10.77
N GLY A 251 16.06 3.86 -10.85
CA GLY A 251 15.31 2.66 -10.46
C GLY A 251 15.13 2.37 -8.99
N LEU A 252 16.15 2.64 -8.17
CA LEU A 252 16.04 2.44 -6.73
C LEU A 252 15.07 3.43 -6.10
N ALA A 253 14.98 4.66 -6.62
CA ALA A 253 14.06 5.65 -6.09
C ALA A 253 12.59 5.33 -6.41
N ASN A 254 12.29 4.83 -7.61
CA ASN A 254 10.92 4.49 -8.02
C ASN A 254 10.43 3.16 -7.43
N PHE A 255 11.32 2.18 -7.23
CA PHE A 255 10.99 0.91 -6.58
C PHE A 255 10.89 1.06 -5.05
N ALA A 256 11.81 1.80 -4.40
CA ALA A 256 11.90 1.91 -2.93
C ALA A 256 11.09 3.05 -2.30
N ASN A 257 10.98 4.25 -2.90
CA ASN A 257 10.42 5.45 -2.24
C ASN A 257 8.87 5.52 -2.25
N GLY A 258 8.20 4.52 -1.69
CA GLY A 258 6.78 4.61 -1.32
C GLY A 258 6.52 4.81 0.17
N PHE A 259 7.55 4.80 1.02
CA PHE A 259 7.49 5.35 2.37
C PHE A 259 8.20 6.69 2.36
N GLY A 260 7.44 7.77 2.17
CA GLY A 260 7.97 9.11 2.41
C GLY A 260 8.39 9.21 3.87
N ASN A 261 9.69 9.36 4.12
CA ASN A 261 10.21 9.84 5.39
C ASN A 261 9.56 11.19 5.70
N GLY A 262 8.53 11.17 6.52
CA GLY A 262 7.95 12.34 7.16
C GLY A 262 8.91 12.88 8.21
N HIS A 263 10.10 13.33 7.80
CA HIS A 263 10.84 14.30 8.60
C HIS A 263 10.07 15.62 8.51
N THR A 264 9.13 15.80 9.43
CA THR A 264 8.68 17.12 9.81
C THR A 264 9.90 17.86 10.33
N THR A 265 10.54 18.65 9.47
CA THR A 265 11.40 19.73 9.94
C THR A 265 10.53 20.63 10.82
N MET A 266 10.62 20.45 12.13
CA MET A 266 10.17 21.45 13.09
C MET A 266 10.95 22.73 12.78
N LYS A 267 10.35 23.62 11.98
CA LYS A 267 10.76 25.02 11.98
C LYS A 267 10.54 25.52 13.40
N ASN A 268 11.65 25.73 14.12
CA ASN A 268 11.72 26.42 15.39
C ASN A 268 10.82 27.66 15.38
N LYS A 269 9.58 27.52 15.90
CA LYS A 269 8.80 28.67 16.36
C LYS A 269 9.52 29.18 17.61
N ARG A 270 10.10 30.37 17.49
CA ARG A 270 10.70 31.13 18.58
C ARG A 270 9.76 31.10 19.80
N PRO A 271 10.23 30.75 21.01
CA PRO A 271 9.40 30.84 22.20
C PRO A 271 9.11 32.32 22.52
N LEU A 272 7.84 32.63 22.79
CA LEU A 272 7.45 33.91 23.37
C LEU A 272 8.20 34.10 24.70
N LYS A 273 8.94 35.21 24.80
CA LYS A 273 9.63 35.62 26.02
C LYS A 273 8.63 35.74 27.17
N LYS A 274 8.81 34.93 28.21
CA LYS A 274 8.18 35.14 29.51
C LYS A 274 8.65 36.48 30.09
N ARG A 275 7.65 37.23 30.54
CA ARG A 275 7.68 38.54 31.18
C ARG A 275 8.40 38.41 32.54
N ASN A 276 9.59 38.98 32.69
CA ASN A 276 10.19 39.22 33.99
C ASN A 276 9.72 40.59 34.48
N GLN A 277 8.69 40.60 35.35
CA GLN A 277 8.38 41.76 36.18
C GLN A 277 9.43 41.85 37.28
N LYS A 278 10.31 42.83 37.16
CA LYS A 278 11.07 43.36 38.30
C LYS A 278 10.13 44.22 39.12
N ILE A 279 10.18 43.96 40.42
CA ILE A 279 9.56 44.72 41.49
C ILE A 279 10.37 46.01 41.65
N ASP A 280 9.71 47.16 41.61
CA ASP A 280 10.23 48.41 42.19
C ASP A 280 9.27 48.86 43.30
N PRO A 281 9.77 49.18 44.50
CA PRO A 281 8.96 49.64 45.62
C PRO A 281 8.88 51.17 45.62
N PHE A 282 7.71 51.73 45.93
CA PHE A 282 7.48 52.91 46.80
C PHE A 282 6.17 53.63 46.47
N LEU A 283 5.32 53.68 47.51
CA LEU A 283 4.46 54.78 47.96
C LEU A 283 3.52 55.49 46.96
N GLY A 284 2.23 55.46 47.33
CA GLY A 284 1.62 56.73 47.74
C GLY A 284 0.23 57.03 47.19
N PHE A 285 -0.75 56.78 48.05
CA PHE A 285 -1.78 57.74 48.45
C PHE A 285 -2.98 58.10 47.56
N TYR A 286 -4.11 58.12 48.29
CA TYR A 286 -5.37 58.85 48.15
C TYR A 286 -6.53 58.26 47.32
N SER A 287 -7.53 57.86 48.13
CA SER A 287 -9.00 57.95 47.97
C SER A 287 -9.66 57.17 46.85
#